data_AF-A0A927N1M2-F1
#
_entry.id   AF-A0A927N1M2-F1
#
_cell.length_a   1.000
_cell.length_b   1.000
_cell.length_c   1.000
_cell.angle_alpha   90.00
_cell.angle_beta   90.00
_cell.angle_gamma   90.00
#
_symmetry.space_group_name_H-M   'P 1'
#
loop_
_entity.id
_entity.type
_entity.pdbx_description
1 polymer ?
#
loop_
_entity_poly.entity_id
_entity_poly.type
_entity_poly.pdbx_seq_one_letter_code
_entity_poly.pdbx_strand_id
1 'polypeptide(L)' 'MAIRERAAHPGEVCTCGRPALVVHTGTKWGPIGWCGLNDGGNLSGPCPFCGGPRHDLGRCPHYELRPDWAQPPK' A
#
# COMPACT_ATOMS: atom_id res chain seq x y z
N MET A 1 7.63 7.27 -18.25
CA MET A 1 8.17 6.27 -17.29
C MET A 1 7.34 5.01 -17.44
N ALA A 2 7.96 3.85 -17.70
CA ALA A 2 7.24 2.58 -17.76
C ALA A 2 6.95 2.11 -16.33
N ILE A 3 5.70 1.77 -16.04
CA ILE A 3 5.35 1.09 -14.78
C ILE A 3 5.94 -0.32 -14.85
N ARG A 4 6.68 -0.72 -13.80
CA ARG A 4 7.25 -2.06 -13.67
C ARG A 4 6.72 -2.71 -12.41
N GLU A 5 6.73 -4.04 -12.36
CA GLU A 5 6.23 -4.80 -11.23
C GLU A 5 7.35 -5.68 -10.67
N ARG A 6 7.35 -5.84 -9.34
CA ARG A 6 8.17 -6.84 -8.65
C ARG A 6 7.37 -7.51 -7.55
N ALA A 7 7.82 -8.68 -7.10
CA ALA A 7 7.32 -9.28 -5.87
C ALA A 7 7.53 -8.34 -4.68
N ALA A 8 6.57 -8.31 -3.76
CA ALA A 8 6.69 -7.57 -2.52
C ALA A 8 7.70 -8.24 -1.58
N HIS A 9 8.43 -7.41 -0.83
CA HIS A 9 9.31 -7.84 0.24
C HIS A 9 8.54 -7.93 1.57
N PRO A 10 9.06 -8.67 2.56
CA PRO A 10 8.49 -8.69 3.90
C PRO A 10 8.32 -7.29 4.50
N GLY A 11 7.12 -7.04 5.03
CA GLY A 11 6.72 -5.75 5.60
C GLY A 11 6.29 -4.69 4.60
N GLU A 12 6.22 -5.01 3.29
CA GLU A 12 5.61 -4.13 2.30
C GLU A 12 4.09 -4.29 2.28
N VAL A 13 3.38 -3.16 2.21
CA VAL A 13 1.92 -3.13 2.33
C VAL A 13 1.24 -2.42 1.17
N CYS A 14 0.05 -2.90 0.85
CA CYS A 14 -0.88 -2.23 -0.05
C CYS A 14 -1.37 -0.91 0.55
N THR A 15 -1.88 -0.01 -0.30
CA THR A 15 -2.54 1.24 0.13
C THR A 15 -3.73 1.01 1.06
N CYS A 16 -4.26 -0.20 1.14
CA CYS A 16 -5.30 -0.58 2.08
C CYS A 16 -4.79 -1.09 3.44
N GLY A 17 -3.48 -1.28 3.61
CA GLY A 17 -2.81 -1.81 4.81
C GLY A 17 -2.57 -3.32 4.83
N ARG A 18 -3.11 -4.07 3.87
CA ARG A 18 -2.82 -5.52 3.77
C ARG A 18 -1.39 -5.75 3.26
N PRO A 19 -0.78 -6.92 3.57
CA PRO A 19 0.47 -7.31 2.94
C PRO A 19 0.39 -7.18 1.42
N ALA A 20 1.39 -6.53 0.82
CA ALA A 20 1.50 -6.45 -0.62
C ALA A 20 1.93 -7.81 -1.18
N LEU A 21 1.42 -8.16 -2.36
CA LEU A 21 1.87 -9.29 -3.16
C LEU A 21 2.87 -8.82 -4.22
N VAL A 22 2.58 -7.67 -4.82
CA VAL A 22 3.45 -7.00 -5.79
C VAL A 22 3.63 -5.54 -5.43
N VAL A 23 4.72 -4.97 -5.92
CA VAL A 23 5.00 -3.55 -5.87
C VAL A 23 5.14 -3.01 -7.28
N HIS A 24 4.28 -2.06 -7.63
CA HIS A 24 4.41 -1.29 -8.85
C HIS A 24 5.43 -0.17 -8.63
N THR A 25 6.46 -0.13 -9.46
CA THR A 25 7.55 0.85 -9.44
C THR A 25 7.46 1.74 -10.68
N GLY A 26 8.06 2.93 -10.61
CA GLY A 26 7.97 3.91 -11.71
C GLY A 26 6.59 4.60 -11.82
N THR A 27 5.75 4.48 -10.80
CA THR A 27 4.50 5.26 -10.70
C THR A 27 4.81 6.72 -10.36
N LYS A 28 3.89 7.64 -10.68
CA LYS A 28 4.03 9.07 -10.34
C LYS A 28 4.15 9.36 -8.84
N TRP A 29 3.80 8.39 -7.99
CA TRP A 29 3.81 8.52 -6.53
C TRP A 29 4.95 7.77 -5.85
N GLY A 30 5.90 7.23 -6.64
CA GLY A 30 6.91 6.29 -6.16
C GLY A 30 6.39 4.84 -6.17
N PRO A 31 7.04 3.93 -5.42
CA PRO A 31 6.61 2.54 -5.38
C PRO A 31 5.28 2.38 -4.61
N ILE A 32 4.38 1.54 -5.11
CA ILE A 32 3.06 1.28 -4.52
C ILE A 32 2.84 -0.22 -4.42
N GLY A 33 2.50 -0.70 -3.23
CA GLY A 33 2.12 -2.09 -3.00
C GLY A 33 0.68 -2.38 -3.44
N TRP A 34 0.45 -3.59 -3.95
CA TRP A 34 -0.87 -4.10 -4.30
C TRP A 34 -1.10 -5.48 -3.66
N CYS A 35 -2.23 -5.65 -2.98
CA CYS A 35 -2.58 -6.88 -2.27
C CYS A 35 -3.37 -7.90 -3.11
N GLY A 36 -3.55 -7.67 -4.41
CA GLY A 36 -4.30 -8.58 -5.30
C GLY A 36 -5.83 -8.42 -5.25
N LEU A 37 -6.34 -7.62 -4.32
CA LEU A 37 -7.77 -7.37 -4.15
C LEU A 37 -8.18 -6.06 -4.82
N ASN A 38 -9.25 -6.12 -5.61
CA ASN A 38 -9.87 -4.96 -6.27
C ASN A 38 -11.01 -4.37 -5.43
N ASP A 39 -10.85 -4.32 -4.10
CA ASP A 39 -11.86 -3.79 -3.18
C ASP A 39 -11.53 -2.38 -2.67
N GLY A 40 -10.40 -1.79 -3.10
CA GLY A 40 -9.94 -0.49 -2.61
C GLY A 40 -9.67 -0.44 -1.10
N GLY A 41 -9.66 -1.59 -0.42
CA GLY A 41 -9.66 -1.65 1.04
C GLY A 41 -11.01 -1.39 1.71
N ASN A 42 -12.13 -1.49 0.98
CA ASN A 42 -13.49 -1.40 1.57
C ASN A 42 -13.70 -2.39 2.72
N LEU A 43 -13.03 -3.54 2.69
CA LEU A 43 -13.11 -4.54 3.75
C LEU A 43 -11.98 -4.42 4.80
N SER A 44 -11.24 -3.32 4.82
CA SER A 44 -10.10 -3.09 5.73
C SER A 44 -10.37 -2.05 6.82
N GLY A 45 -11.59 -1.49 6.91
CA GLY A 45 -11.95 -0.48 7.92
C GLY A 45 -11.46 0.94 7.59
N PRO A 46 -11.24 1.83 8.57
CA PRO A 46 -10.68 3.18 8.36
C PRO A 46 -9.28 3.15 7.74
N CYS A 47 -8.83 4.22 7.09
CA CYS A 47 -7.50 4.28 6.47
C CYS A 47 -6.40 3.98 7.52
N PRO A 48 -5.53 2.97 7.30
CA PRO A 48 -4.56 2.56 8.32
C PRO A 48 -3.38 3.52 8.47
N PHE A 49 -3.24 4.48 7.54
CA PHE A 49 -2.14 5.44 7.53
C PHE A 49 -2.50 6.76 8.22
N CYS A 50 -3.76 7.21 8.13
CA CYS A 50 -4.21 8.47 8.74
C CYS A 50 -5.33 8.31 9.76
N GLY A 51 -5.91 7.11 9.91
CA GLY A 51 -7.05 6.83 10.78
C GLY A 51 -8.41 7.35 10.27
N GLY A 52 -8.42 8.15 9.19
CA GLY A 52 -9.62 8.77 8.63
C GLY A 52 -10.44 7.88 7.69
N PRO A 53 -11.45 8.46 7.00
CA PRO A 53 -12.18 7.79 5.94
C PRO A 53 -11.26 7.29 4.82
N ARG A 54 -11.75 6.34 4.02
CA ARG A 54 -11.01 5.86 2.84
C ARG A 54 -10.96 6.97 1.78
N HIS A 55 -9.85 6.99 1.05
CA HIS A 55 -9.57 8.00 0.04
C HIS A 55 -10.07 7.50 -1.32
N ASP A 56 -11.25 7.94 -1.74
CA ASP A 56 -11.91 7.45 -2.97
C ASP A 56 -11.11 7.75 -4.25
N LEU A 57 -10.34 8.85 -4.24
CA LEU A 57 -9.60 9.35 -5.41
C LEU A 57 -8.09 9.11 -5.34
N GLY A 58 -7.62 8.25 -4.44
CA GLY A 58 -6.22 7.81 -4.48
C GLY A 58 -5.65 7.31 -3.18
N ARG A 59 -4.32 7.36 -3.14
CA ARG A 59 -3.48 6.93 -2.02
C ARG A 59 -3.56 7.94 -0.87
N CYS A 60 -3.53 7.48 0.36
CA CYS A 60 -3.38 8.34 1.53
C CYS A 60 -2.07 9.15 1.44
N PRO A 61 -2.05 10.46 1.74
CA PRO A 61 -0.82 11.26 1.77
C PRO A 61 0.24 10.70 2.73
N HIS A 62 -0.19 10.01 3.79
CA HIS A 62 0.67 9.36 4.79
C HIS A 62 1.03 7.92 4.42
N TYR A 63 0.75 7.49 3.18
CA TYR A 63 1.10 6.15 2.75
C TYR A 63 2.61 5.96 2.73
N GLU A 64 3.03 4.90 3.41
CA GLU A 64 4.39 4.37 3.33
C GLU A 64 4.32 2.93 2.84
N LEU A 65 5.24 2.55 1.95
CA LEU A 65 5.29 1.18 1.45
C LEU A 65 5.69 0.19 2.56
N ARG A 66 6.55 0.61 3.50
CA ARG A 66 7.07 -0.21 4.62
C ARG A 66 6.92 0.54 5.95
N PRO A 67 5.69 0.74 6.41
CA PRO A 67 5.46 1.45 7.67
C PRO A 67 5.96 0.63 8.85
N ASP A 68 6.36 1.29 9.94
CA ASP A 68 6.98 0.64 11.11
C ASP A 68 6.15 -0.50 11.69
N TRP A 69 4.82 -0.36 11.71
CA TRP A 69 3.91 -1.39 12.21
C TRP A 69 3.88 -2.67 11.35
N ALA A 70 4.32 -2.60 10.09
CA ALA A 70 4.38 -3.74 9.18
C ALA A 70 5.76 -4.41 9.15
N GLN A 71 6.78 -3.76 9.71
CA GLN A 71 8.13 -4.29 9.70
C GLN A 71 8.27 -5.43 10.71
N PRO A 72 8.99 -6.51 10.38
CA PRO A 72 9.34 -7.51 11.39
C PRO A 72 10.15 -6.85 12.52
N PRO A 73 10.01 -7.31 13.78
CA PRO A 73 10.82 -6.80 14.88
C PRO A 73 12.30 -6.97 14.55
N LYS A 74 13.09 -5.93 14.89
CA LYS A 74 14.54 -5.89 14.70
C LYS A 74 15.24 -6.94 15.56
#